data_AF-A0AA89WZW8-F1
#
_entry.id   AF-A0AA89WZW8-F1
#
_cell.length_a   1.000
_cell.length_b   1.000
_cell.length_c   1.000
_cell.angle_alpha   90.00
_cell.angle_beta   90.00
_cell.angle_gamma   90.00
#
_symmetry.space_group_name_H-M   'P 1'
#
loop_
_entity.id
_entity.type
_entity.pdbx_description
1 polymer ?
#
loop_
_entity_poly.entity_id
_entity_poly.type
_entity_poly.pdbx_seq_one_letter_code
_entity_poly.pdbx_strand_id
1 'polypeptide(L)' 'MTTVVRWEHPQRGLLGPDVFIPIAEETALILPLSHWVLHTECKEATRWPEDVMISVNWSSTKLQHWHANR' A
#
# COMPACT_ATOMS: atom_id res chain seq x y z
N MET A 1 -1.67 -5.01 14.39
CA MET A 1 -2.23 -3.65 14.14
C MET A 1 -2.47 -3.50 12.65
N THR A 2 -3.57 -2.86 12.22
CA THR A 2 -3.85 -2.60 10.79
C THR A 2 -3.60 -1.13 10.48
N THR A 3 -2.64 -0.86 9.60
CA THR A 3 -2.33 0.48 9.11
C THR A 3 -3.12 0.78 7.83
N VAL A 4 -3.50 2.04 7.62
CA VAL A 4 -4.18 2.49 6.40
C VAL A 4 -3.47 3.70 5.85
N VAL A 5 -3.16 3.67 4.56
CA VAL A 5 -2.51 4.80 3.90
C VAL A 5 -3.50 5.96 3.81
N ARG A 6 -2.98 7.16 4.06
CA ARG A 6 -3.65 8.44 3.83
C ARG A 6 -2.76 9.29 2.94
N TRP A 7 -3.36 10.05 2.04
CA TRP A 7 -2.62 10.93 1.13
C TRP A 7 -2.82 12.39 1.51
N GLU A 8 -1.74 13.06 1.92
CA GLU A 8 -1.72 14.52 2.07
C GLU A 8 -1.62 15.20 0.71
N HIS A 9 -2.76 15.55 0.13
CA HIS A 9 -2.81 16.20 -1.17
C HIS A 9 -2.65 17.73 -1.03
N PRO A 10 -1.77 18.37 -1.80
CA PRO A 10 -1.39 19.77 -1.58
C PRO A 10 -2.56 20.77 -1.62
N GLN A 11 -3.58 20.52 -2.44
CA GLN A 11 -4.77 21.37 -2.54
C GLN A 11 -6.04 20.79 -1.88
N ARG A 12 -6.07 19.48 -1.59
CA ARG A 12 -7.29 18.77 -1.15
C ARG A 12 -7.21 18.29 0.31
N GLY A 13 -6.07 18.49 0.96
CA GLY A 13 -5.84 18.05 2.33
C GLY A 13 -5.70 16.53 2.43
N LEU A 14 -6.01 15.99 3.60
CA LEU A 14 -5.87 14.57 3.90
C LEU A 14 -6.97 13.75 3.23
N LEU A 15 -6.58 12.87 2.30
CA LEU A 15 -7.48 12.00 1.56
C LEU A 15 -7.41 10.56 2.09
N GLY A 16 -8.58 9.92 2.18
CA GLY A 16 -8.72 8.50 2.48
C GLY A 16 -8.40 7.60 1.27
N PRO A 17 -8.10 6.31 1.50
CA PRO A 17 -7.75 5.34 0.48
C PRO A 17 -8.83 5.19 -0.59
N ASP A 18 -10.11 5.27 -0.21
CA ASP A 18 -11.23 5.17 -1.14
C ASP A 18 -11.19 6.22 -2.26
N VAL A 19 -10.48 7.33 -2.04
CA VAL A 19 -10.34 8.42 -3.03
C VAL A 19 -9.23 8.14 -4.05
N PHE A 20 -8.13 7.50 -3.65
CA PHE A 20 -6.92 7.40 -4.48
C PHE A 20 -6.52 5.97 -4.86
N ILE A 21 -6.98 4.95 -4.12
CA ILE A 21 -6.70 3.54 -4.45
C ILE A 21 -7.25 3.15 -5.83
N PRO A 22 -8.50 3.51 -6.21
CA PRO A 22 -8.98 3.21 -7.57
C PRO A 22 -8.09 3.84 -8.66
N ILE A 23 -7.65 5.08 -8.44
CA ILE A 23 -6.74 5.78 -9.36
C ILE A 23 -5.38 5.07 -9.43
N ALA A 24 -4.84 4.64 -8.29
CA ALA A 24 -3.59 3.89 -8.25
C ALA A 24 -3.70 2.55 -8.97
N GLU A 25 -4.84 1.87 -8.91
CA GLU A 25 -5.08 0.61 -9.62
C GLU A 25 -5.18 0.81 -11.13
N GLU A 26 -5.95 1.80 -11.57
CA GLU A 26 -6.10 2.16 -12.99
C GLU A 26 -4.76 2.56 -13.62
N THR A 27 -3.96 3.34 -12.90
CA THR A 27 -2.66 3.84 -13.36
C THR A 27 -1.49 2.88 -13.13
N ALA A 28 -1.75 1.69 -12.56
CA ALA A 28 -0.74 0.73 -12.10
C ALA A 28 0.24 1.26 -11.04
N LEU A 29 0.01 2.45 -10.48
CA LEU A 29 0.74 3.00 -9.34
C LEU A 29 0.48 2.23 -8.04
N ILE A 30 -0.54 1.38 -8.00
CA ILE A 30 -0.82 0.51 -6.85
C ILE A 30 0.36 -0.43 -6.54
N LEU A 31 1.14 -0.85 -7.56
CA LEU A 31 2.30 -1.71 -7.37
C LEU A 31 3.45 -0.99 -6.63
N PRO A 32 3.99 0.14 -7.14
CA PRO A 32 5.04 0.87 -6.43
C PRO A 32 4.56 1.46 -5.10
N LEU A 33 3.29 1.90 -5.01
CA LEU A 33 2.71 2.38 -3.77
C LEU A 33 2.75 1.28 -2.71
N SER A 34 2.24 0.09 -3.04
CA SER A 34 2.12 -0.97 -2.05
C SER A 34 3.50 -1.53 -1.67
N HIS A 35 4.50 -1.54 -2.57
CA HIS A 35 5.89 -1.81 -2.22
C HIS A 35 6.47 -0.79 -1.24
N TRP A 36 6.22 0.51 -1.48
CA TRP A 36 6.64 1.58 -0.57
C TRP A 36 5.99 1.44 0.81
N VAL A 37 4.70 1.12 0.89
CA VAL A 37 3.99 0.88 2.16
C VAL A 37 4.61 -0.27 2.92
N LEU A 38 4.80 -1.43 2.27
CA LEU A 38 5.41 -2.60 2.91
C LEU A 38 6.80 -2.27 3.48
N HIS A 39 7.65 -1.61 2.69
CA HIS A 39 8.98 -1.24 3.15
C HIS A 39 8.94 -0.26 4.33
N THR A 40 8.02 0.71 4.29
CA THR A 40 7.86 1.70 5.36
C THR A 40 7.37 1.05 6.65
N GLU A 41 6.33 0.22 6.57
CA GLU A 41 5.78 -0.49 7.72
C GLU A 41 6.79 -1.49 8.30
N CYS A 42 7.48 -2.27 7.48
CA CYS A 42 8.56 -3.16 7.94
C CYS A 42 9.68 -2.38 8.63
N LYS A 43 10.07 -1.22 8.10
CA LYS A 43 11.08 -0.36 8.72
C LYS A 43 10.61 0.16 10.08
N GLU A 44 9.37 0.61 10.19
CA GLU A 44 8.83 1.06 11.48
C GLU A 44 8.65 -0.09 12.47
N ALA A 45 8.30 -1.29 11.99
CA ALA A 45 8.19 -2.51 12.82
C ALA A 45 9.50 -2.86 13.53
N THR A 46 10.66 -2.55 12.94
CA THR A 46 11.97 -2.79 13.59
C THR A 46 12.15 -2.04 14.91
N ARG A 47 11.33 -1.02 15.16
CA ARG A 47 11.35 -0.22 16.40
C ARG A 47 10.36 -0.72 17.44
N TRP A 48 9.54 -1.71 17.10
CA TRP A 48 8.51 -2.22 17.99
C TRP A 48 9.06 -3.37 18.86
N PRO A 49 8.40 -3.68 19.99
CA PRO A 49 8.70 -4.87 20.76
C PRO A 49 8.60 -6.16 19.91
N GLU A 50 9.43 -7.16 20.21
CA GLU A 50 9.58 -8.40 19.43
C GLU A 50 8.28 -9.22 19.30
N ASP A 51 7.32 -9.01 20.18
CA ASP A 51 6.02 -9.69 20.22
C ASP A 51 4.93 -9.01 19.37
N VAL A 52 5.23 -7.89 18.71
CA VAL A 52 4.26 -7.14 17.90
C VAL A 52 4.35 -7.54 16.42
N MET A 53 3.23 -8.05 15.89
CA MET A 53 3.08 -8.37 14.47
C MET A 53 2.33 -7.28 13.68
N ILE A 54 2.83 -6.99 12.48
CA ILE A 54 2.12 -6.20 11.46
C ILE A 54 1.30 -7.11 10.56
N SER A 55 0.09 -6.69 10.24
CA SER A 55 -0.70 -7.24 9.14
C SER A 55 -0.92 -6.14 8.10
N VAL A 56 -0.58 -6.43 6.84
CA VAL A 56 -0.78 -5.51 5.72
C VAL A 56 -1.81 -6.11 4.77
N ASN A 57 -2.88 -5.35 4.51
CA ASN A 57 -3.86 -5.72 3.49
C ASN A 57 -3.35 -5.31 2.11
N TRP A 58 -3.34 -6.25 1.17
CA TRP A 58 -2.89 -6.03 -0.20
C TRP A 58 -4.06 -6.20 -1.18
N SER A 59 -4.31 -5.17 -2.01
CA SER A 59 -5.27 -5.28 -3.10
C SER A 59 -4.64 -6.07 -4.25
N SER A 60 -5.18 -7.25 -4.58
CA SER A 60 -4.60 -8.22 -5.53
C SER A 60 -4.86 -7.89 -7.01
N THR A 61 -5.28 -6.66 -7.31
CA THR A 61 -6.00 -6.31 -8.54
C THR A 61 -5.20 -6.52 -9.83
N LYS A 62 -3.89 -6.80 -9.78
CA LYS A 62 -3.12 -7.34 -10.93
C LYS A 62 -2.01 -8.32 -10.51
N LEU A 63 -2.34 -9.43 -9.84
CA LEU A 63 -1.41 -10.57 -9.73
C LEU A 63 -1.41 -11.46 -11.00
N GLN A 64 -2.31 -11.20 -11.96
CA GLN A 64 -2.66 -12.12 -13.05
C GLN A 64 -1.85 -11.95 -14.35
N HIS A 65 -0.84 -11.09 -14.44
CA HIS A 65 -0.05 -10.92 -15.68
C HIS A 65 1.32 -11.64 -15.68
N TRP A 66 1.60 -12.50 -14.69
CA TRP A 66 2.86 -13.26 -14.65
C TRP A 66 2.87 -14.52 -15.56
N HIS A 67 1.74 -14.89 -16.19
CA HIS A 67 1.61 -16.12 -16.99
C HIS A 67 1.23 -15.92 -18.47
N ALA A 68 1.47 -14.75 -19.07
CA ALA A 68 1.19 -14.53 -20.50
C ALA A 68 2.39 -13.97 -21.27
N ASN A 69 3.52 -14.67 -21.20
CA ASN A 69 4.52 -14.77 -22.29
C ASN A 69 5.62 -15.74 -21.86
N ARG A 70 5.35 -17.03 -22.04
CA ARG A 70 6.37 -18.02 -22.38
C ARG A 70 6.14 -18.46 -23.81
#